data_AF-A0A838N3A6-F1
#
_entry.id   AF-A0A838N3A6-F1
#
_cell.length_a   1.000
_cell.length_b   1.000
_cell.length_c   1.000
_cell.angle_alpha   90.00
_cell.angle_beta   90.00
_cell.angle_gamma   90.00
#
_symmetry.space_group_name_H-M   'P 1'
#
loop_
_entity.id
_entity.type
_entity.pdbx_description
1 polymer ?
#
loop_
_entity_poly.entity_id
_entity_poly.type
_entity_poly.pdbx_seq_one_letter_code
_entity_poly.pdbx_strand_id
1 'polypeptide(L)'
;MLRHDPVLPPEFIFPIDEWRWVERRFDPDFVAQSETTFSTANGYLGMRGAFQEGRPCFLHGTFINGFYETWPIPYGEKAFGFAKTGQTMVNVPDGKIIRLYVDDEPFNLEKSTLLN
;
A
#
# COMPACT_ATOMS: atom_id res chain seq x y z
N MET A 1 -8.09 -14.47 -18.79
CA MET A 1 -7.78 -14.37 -17.36
C MET A 1 -6.27 -14.46 -17.23
N LEU A 2 -5.59 -13.37 -16.87
CA LEU A 2 -4.13 -13.39 -16.70
C LEU A 2 -3.84 -14.24 -15.47
N ARG A 3 -3.16 -15.38 -15.65
CA ARG A 3 -2.66 -16.20 -14.54
C ARG A 3 -1.41 -15.51 -14.01
N HIS A 4 -1.51 -14.92 -12.82
CA HIS A 4 -0.34 -14.42 -12.12
C HIS A 4 0.22 -15.56 -11.29
N ASP A 5 1.47 -15.95 -11.56
CA ASP A 5 2.16 -16.89 -10.69
C ASP A 5 2.54 -16.15 -9.39
N PRO A 6 2.19 -16.69 -8.21
CA PRO A 6 2.47 -16.02 -6.96
C PRO A 6 3.98 -16.01 -6.72
N VAL A 7 4.56 -14.82 -6.54
CA VAL A 7 5.94 -14.67 -6.08
C VAL A 7 5.94 -14.82 -4.56
N LEU A 8 6.57 -15.89 -4.08
CA LEU A 8 6.70 -16.13 -2.64
C LEU A 8 7.91 -15.38 -2.11
N PRO A 9 7.75 -14.59 -1.03
CA PRO A 9 8.88 -13.93 -0.41
C PRO A 9 9.82 -14.95 0.23
N PRO A 10 11.15 -14.70 0.20
CA PRO A 10 12.11 -15.61 0.80
C PRO A 10 11.98 -15.63 2.33
N GLU A 11 11.91 -16.82 2.92
CA GLU A 11 11.69 -17.01 4.37
C GLU A 11 12.79 -16.42 5.25
N PHE A 12 14.03 -16.29 4.75
CA PHE A 12 15.09 -15.64 5.52
C PHE A 12 14.89 -14.12 5.68
N ILE A 13 14.11 -13.49 4.79
CA ILE A 13 13.67 -12.09 4.90
C ILE A 13 12.34 -12.02 5.65
N PHE A 14 11.40 -12.89 5.29
CA PHE A 14 10.05 -12.95 5.85
C PHE A 14 9.85 -14.29 6.58
N PRO A 15 10.41 -14.45 7.80
CA PRO A 15 10.31 -15.71 8.52
C PRO A 15 8.88 -15.98 8.98
N ILE A 16 8.54 -17.26 9.09
CA ILE A 16 7.28 -17.68 9.69
C ILE A 16 7.31 -17.34 11.18
N ASP A 17 6.28 -16.63 11.64
CA ASP A 17 6.04 -16.31 13.04
C ASP A 17 4.55 -16.54 13.34
N GLU A 18 4.25 -17.07 14.54
CA GLU A 18 2.90 -17.52 14.88
C GLU A 18 1.89 -16.37 14.96
N TRP A 19 2.33 -15.16 15.31
CA TRP A 19 1.45 -14.04 15.63
C TRP A 19 1.84 -12.72 14.95
N ARG A 20 2.94 -12.70 14.18
CA ARG A 20 3.49 -11.49 13.58
C ARG A 20 3.77 -11.68 12.10
N TRP A 21 3.55 -10.62 11.34
CA TRP A 21 4.25 -10.44 10.07
C TRP A 21 5.60 -9.80 10.36
N VAL A 22 6.68 -10.42 9.89
CA VAL A 22 8.05 -9.98 10.16
C VAL A 22 8.76 -9.76 8.83
N GLU A 23 9.38 -8.60 8.66
CA GLU A 23 10.34 -8.31 7.61
C GLU A 23 11.68 -8.01 8.30
N ARG A 24 12.68 -8.87 8.08
CA ARG A 24 14.00 -8.73 8.73
C ARG A 24 14.95 -7.82 7.98
N ARG A 25 14.73 -7.63 6.68
CA ARG A 25 15.58 -6.85 5.79
C ARG A 25 14.72 -6.22 4.71
N PHE A 26 15.05 -4.99 4.38
CA PHE A 26 14.47 -4.31 3.24
C PHE A 26 14.92 -4.99 1.93
N ASP A 27 13.96 -5.28 1.05
CA ASP A 27 14.19 -5.76 -0.31
C ASP A 27 13.30 -4.97 -1.28
N PRO A 28 13.86 -4.23 -2.25
CA PRO A 28 13.09 -3.37 -3.16
C PRO A 28 12.10 -4.15 -4.03
N ASP A 29 12.34 -5.44 -4.30
CA ASP A 29 11.46 -6.26 -5.14
C ASP A 29 10.12 -6.56 -4.44
N PHE A 30 10.05 -6.41 -3.12
CA PHE A 30 8.88 -6.75 -2.29
C PHE A 30 8.12 -5.53 -1.77
N VAL A 31 8.50 -4.30 -2.12
CA VAL A 31 7.84 -3.06 -1.63
C VAL A 31 6.32 -3.09 -1.81
N ALA A 32 5.84 -3.43 -3.00
CA ALA A 32 4.40 -3.47 -3.29
C ALA A 32 3.63 -4.49 -2.43
N GLN A 33 4.28 -5.64 -2.14
CA GLN A 33 3.73 -6.68 -1.30
C GLN A 33 3.74 -6.25 0.18
N SER A 34 4.88 -5.77 0.69
CA SER A 34 5.01 -5.29 2.07
C SER A 34 4.01 -4.17 2.38
N GLU A 35 3.86 -3.18 1.50
CA GLU A 35 2.86 -2.13 1.67
C GLU A 35 1.43 -2.66 1.83
N THR A 36 1.11 -3.77 1.16
CA THR A 36 -0.21 -4.41 1.26
C THR A 36 -0.32 -5.21 2.54
N THR A 37 0.64 -6.09 2.81
CA THR A 37 0.64 -7.02 3.95
C THR A 37 0.72 -6.29 5.28
N PHE A 38 1.52 -5.23 5.38
CA PHE A 38 1.69 -4.42 6.59
C PHE A 38 0.68 -3.26 6.70
N SER A 39 -0.40 -3.28 5.91
CA SER A 39 -1.48 -2.30 6.06
C SER A 39 -2.13 -2.40 7.44
N THR A 40 -2.54 -1.25 7.98
CA THR A 40 -3.28 -1.18 9.26
C THR A 40 -4.60 -0.46 9.09
N ALA A 41 -5.62 -0.86 9.85
CA ALA A 41 -6.95 -0.27 9.79
C ALA A 41 -7.73 -0.48 11.08
N ASN A 42 -8.73 0.38 11.33
CA ASN A 42 -9.66 0.27 12.46
C ASN A 42 -11.13 0.22 12.04
N GLY A 43 -11.41 -0.08 10.77
CA GLY A 43 -12.76 -0.10 10.19
C GLY A 43 -13.29 1.27 9.73
N TYR A 44 -12.74 2.37 10.26
CA TYR A 44 -13.03 3.74 9.79
C TYR A 44 -11.89 4.31 8.94
N LEU A 45 -10.66 4.23 9.43
CA LEU A 45 -9.43 4.65 8.75
C LEU A 45 -8.61 3.41 8.39
N GLY A 46 -8.08 3.37 7.17
CA GLY A 46 -7.11 2.38 6.72
C GLY A 46 -5.92 3.02 6.04
N MET A 47 -4.73 2.49 6.26
CA MET A 47 -3.48 2.97 5.67
C MET A 47 -2.66 1.79 5.18
N ARG A 48 -2.10 1.91 3.97
CA ARG A 48 -1.09 0.98 3.46
C ARG A 48 0.20 1.11 4.28
N GLY A 49 0.92 0.00 4.43
CA GLY A 49 2.19 -0.09 5.15
C GLY A 49 3.38 0.53 4.41
N ALA A 50 3.17 1.65 3.71
CA ALA A 50 4.24 2.39 3.04
C ALA A 50 5.08 3.18 4.05
N PHE A 51 6.38 3.24 3.83
CA PHE A 51 7.33 3.98 4.67
C PHE A 51 6.88 5.44 4.89
N GLN A 52 7.00 5.93 6.13
CA GLN A 52 6.60 7.28 6.49
C GLN A 52 7.43 8.35 5.79
N GLU A 53 8.67 8.03 5.41
CA GLU A 53 9.58 8.89 4.67
C GLU A 53 9.13 9.17 3.22
N GLY A 54 8.09 8.46 2.76
CA GLY A 54 7.49 8.64 1.44
C GLY A 54 8.24 7.95 0.31
N ARG A 55 9.35 7.26 0.63
CA ARG A 55 10.17 6.51 -0.32
C ARG A 55 11.01 5.44 0.39
N PRO A 56 11.25 4.28 -0.25
CA PRO A 56 10.64 3.83 -1.50
C PRO A 56 9.14 3.57 -1.33
N CYS A 57 8.37 3.76 -2.40
CA CYS A 57 6.94 3.49 -2.37
C CYS A 57 6.45 3.04 -3.75
N PHE A 58 5.69 1.95 -3.77
CA PHE A 58 4.94 1.50 -4.93
C PHE A 58 3.59 2.20 -5.01
N LEU A 59 2.80 2.18 -3.92
CA LEU A 59 1.51 2.89 -3.85
C LEU A 59 1.21 3.38 -2.43
N HIS A 60 1.22 4.71 -2.26
CA HIS A 60 0.67 5.36 -1.08
C HIS A 60 -0.85 5.21 -1.06
N GLY A 61 -1.41 4.83 0.10
CA GLY A 61 -2.86 4.71 0.25
C GLY A 61 -3.31 4.95 1.68
N THR A 62 -4.12 5.98 1.87
CA THR A 62 -4.84 6.30 3.09
C THR A 62 -6.31 6.44 2.71
N PHE A 63 -7.20 5.75 3.42
CA PHE A 63 -8.60 5.63 3.05
C PHE A 63 -9.50 5.85 4.27
N ILE A 64 -10.60 6.57 4.06
CA ILE A 64 -11.68 6.72 5.04
C ILE A 64 -12.88 5.93 4.53
N ASN A 65 -13.43 5.08 5.38
CA ASN A 65 -14.62 4.31 5.08
C ASN A 65 -15.80 5.25 4.79
N GLY A 66 -16.46 5.04 3.66
CA GLY A 66 -17.55 5.89 3.19
C GLY A 66 -17.10 7.14 2.42
N PHE A 67 -15.78 7.38 2.28
CA PHE A 67 -15.26 8.42 1.40
C PHE A 67 -14.98 7.84 0.01
N TYR A 68 -15.76 8.26 -0.98
CA TYR A 68 -15.70 7.72 -2.33
C TYR A 68 -16.11 8.78 -3.37
N GLU A 69 -15.65 8.56 -4.59
CA GLU A 69 -16.10 9.31 -5.76
C GLU A 69 -17.19 8.54 -6.49
N THR A 70 -18.11 9.28 -7.12
CA THR A 70 -19.18 8.72 -7.97
C THR A 70 -18.96 9.08 -9.43
N TRP A 71 -19.26 8.15 -10.33
CA TRP A 71 -19.16 8.39 -11.78
C TRP A 71 -20.28 7.67 -12.54
N PRO A 72 -20.73 8.19 -13.70
CA PRO A 72 -21.76 7.54 -14.50
C PRO A 72 -21.20 6.32 -15.25
N ILE A 73 -21.86 5.17 -15.17
CA ILE A 73 -21.38 3.95 -15.86
C ILE A 73 -21.76 3.98 -17.35
N PRO A 74 -20.78 4.03 -18.28
CA PRO A 74 -21.07 3.95 -19.71
C PRO A 74 -21.24 2.47 -20.09
N TYR A 75 -22.42 2.13 -20.59
CA TYR A 75 -22.66 0.83 -21.22
C TYR A 75 -22.76 1.00 -22.73
N GLY A 76 -22.27 0.00 -23.47
CA GLY A 76 -22.49 -0.06 -24.92
C GLY A 76 -23.95 -0.22 -25.31
N GLU A 77 -24.78 -0.78 -24.42
CA GLU A 77 -26.21 -1.02 -24.61
C GLU A 77 -27.00 -0.72 -23.34
N LYS A 78 -28.27 -0.34 -23.48
CA LYS A 78 -29.16 -0.12 -22.32
C LYS A 78 -29.97 -1.37 -22.02
N ALA A 79 -29.85 -1.87 -20.80
CA ALA A 79 -30.69 -2.94 -20.29
C ALA A 79 -31.36 -2.52 -18.97
N PHE A 80 -32.56 -3.06 -18.71
CA PHE A 80 -33.27 -2.83 -17.46
C PHE A 80 -32.46 -3.41 -16.28
N GLY A 81 -32.35 -2.64 -15.19
CA GLY A 81 -31.64 -3.06 -13.97
C GLY A 81 -30.13 -2.81 -13.96
N PHE A 82 -29.53 -2.28 -15.03
CA PHE A 82 -28.12 -1.92 -15.01
C PHE A 82 -27.83 -0.75 -14.05
N ALA A 83 -26.73 -0.88 -13.30
CA ALA A 83 -26.28 0.13 -12.35
C ALA A 83 -25.86 1.40 -13.11
N LYS A 84 -26.46 2.55 -12.80
CA LYS A 84 -26.17 3.79 -13.53
C LYS A 84 -24.97 4.55 -13.00
N THR A 85 -24.61 4.31 -11.75
CA THR A 85 -23.59 5.05 -11.01
C THR A 85 -22.60 4.07 -10.41
N GLY A 86 -21.33 4.25 -10.74
CA GLY A 86 -20.22 3.58 -10.10
C GLY A 86 -19.77 4.38 -8.87
N GLN A 87 -19.25 3.65 -7.89
CA GLN A 87 -18.66 4.20 -6.68
C GLN A 87 -17.27 3.59 -6.50
N THR A 88 -16.28 4.42 -6.22
CA THR A 88 -14.91 3.96 -5.97
C THR A 88 -14.35 4.70 -4.77
N MET A 89 -13.90 3.98 -3.74
CA MET A 89 -13.14 4.60 -2.65
C MET A 89 -11.90 5.26 -3.20
N VAL A 90 -11.63 6.48 -2.75
CA VAL A 90 -10.47 7.25 -3.22
C VAL A 90 -9.47 7.48 -2.10
N ASN A 91 -8.22 7.63 -2.50
CA ASN A 91 -7.15 7.98 -1.59
C ASN A 91 -7.40 9.38 -1.00
N VAL A 92 -7.26 9.52 0.31
CA VAL A 92 -7.32 10.83 1.00
C VAL A 92 -5.90 11.36 1.23
N PRO A 93 -5.73 12.66 1.57
CA PRO A 93 -4.42 13.20 1.90
C PRO A 93 -3.69 12.37 2.96
N ASP A 94 -2.41 12.10 2.69
CA ASP A 94 -1.61 11.22 3.52
C ASP A 94 -1.07 11.95 4.76
N GLY A 95 -1.58 11.59 5.94
CA GLY A 95 -1.17 12.16 7.23
C GLY A 95 0.03 11.50 7.90
N LYS A 96 0.59 10.41 7.34
CA LYS A 96 1.71 9.67 7.97
C LYS A 96 3.11 10.09 7.48
N ILE A 97 3.23 11.16 6.68
CA ILE A 97 4.53 11.60 6.15
C ILE A 97 5.42 12.17 7.26
N ILE A 98 6.63 11.62 7.39
CA ILE A 98 7.68 12.10 8.30
C ILE A 98 8.95 12.30 7.46
N ARG A 99 9.64 13.44 7.58
CA ARG A 99 10.92 13.64 6.87
C ARG A 99 12.08 13.57 7.85
N LEU A 100 12.99 12.63 7.60
CA LEU A 100 14.21 12.42 8.37
C LEU A 100 15.42 12.95 7.60
N TYR A 101 16.25 13.73 8.28
CA TYR A 101 17.52 14.26 7.79
C TYR A 101 18.63 13.95 8.78
N VAL A 102 19.82 13.63 8.27
CA VAL A 102 21.05 13.47 9.06
C VAL A 102 22.10 14.33 8.37
N ASP A 103 22.65 15.30 9.09
CA ASP A 103 23.62 16.27 8.53
C ASP A 103 23.15 16.90 7.20
N ASP A 104 21.89 17.36 7.17
CA ASP A 104 21.20 17.91 5.99
C ASP A 104 20.96 16.94 4.83
N GLU A 105 21.38 15.67 4.94
CA GLU A 105 21.08 14.64 3.95
C GLU A 105 19.74 13.95 4.24
N PRO A 106 18.79 13.91 3.28
CA PRO A 106 17.52 13.25 3.49
C PRO A 106 17.71 11.73 3.50
N PHE A 107 17.21 11.08 4.55
CA PHE A 107 17.25 9.62 4.66
C PHE A 107 16.61 8.95 3.43
N ASN A 108 17.25 7.89 2.93
CA ASN A 108 16.76 7.10 1.82
C ASN A 108 17.06 5.63 2.06
N LEU A 109 16.02 4.85 2.34
CA LEU A 109 16.13 3.43 2.64
C LEU A 109 16.84 2.62 1.53
N GLU A 110 16.71 3.03 0.26
CA GLU A 110 17.35 2.33 -0.87
C GLU A 110 18.86 2.58 -0.96
N LYS A 111 19.34 3.69 -0.38
CA LYS A 111 20.75 4.13 -0.51
C LYS A 111 21.51 4.07 0.81
N SER A 112 20.80 4.04 1.93
CA SER A 112 21.39 4.04 3.26
C SER A 112 21.82 2.63 3.67
N THR A 113 22.97 2.54 4.33
CA THR A 113 23.40 1.30 4.98
C THR A 113 22.67 1.17 6.31
N LEU A 114 21.81 0.16 6.42
CA LEU A 114 21.16 -0.20 7.67
C LEU A 114 22.09 -1.08 8.51
N LEU A 115 22.35 -0.65 9.75
CA LEU A 115 23.07 -1.45 10.73
C LEU A 115 22.01 -2.20 11.55
N ASN A 116 22.10 -3.53 11.57
CA ASN A 116 21.20 -4.41 12.34
C ASN A 116 21.61 -4.47 13.82
#